data_AF-A0A653NNK6-F1
#
_entry.id   AF-A0A653NNK6-F1
#
_cell.length_a   1.000
_cell.length_b   1.000
_cell.length_c   1.000
_cell.angle_alpha   90.00
_cell.angle_beta   90.00
_cell.angle_gamma   90.00
#
_symmetry.space_group_name_H-M   'P 1'
#
loop_
_entity.id
_entity.type
_entity.pdbx_description
1 polymer ?
#
loop_
_entity_poly.entity_id
_entity_poly.type
_entity_poly.pdbx_seq_one_letter_code
_entity_poly.pdbx_strand_id
1 'polypeptide(L)'
;MLGLIQRSVSEETWRLAVSSLTGPRHYGPPSPKDRRRWHAVTVVRQTAKTINTALNCHPEPGLGVDELCQCAANCLPTNVLRSVAETIVRPGLRGLDRSVQMAALARELGVTERYIAVNIGFARQLYLAAWRVLQHEVNRPAV
;
A
#
# COMPACT_ATOMS: atom_id res chain seq x y z
N MET A 1 1.99 2.83 16.57
CA MET A 1 2.11 2.13 15.27
C MET A 1 0.96 1.17 14.98
N LEU A 2 0.65 0.17 15.84
CA LEU A 2 -0.43 -0.80 15.59
C LEU A 2 -1.80 -0.17 15.30
N GLY A 3 -2.20 0.86 16.04
CA GLY A 3 -3.45 1.57 15.79
C GLY A 3 -3.54 2.26 14.42
N LEU A 4 -2.41 2.72 13.85
CA LEU A 4 -2.39 3.28 12.50
C LEU A 4 -2.59 2.20 11.44
N ILE A 5 -1.98 1.03 11.66
CA ILE A 5 -2.08 -0.12 10.77
C ILE A 5 -3.53 -0.64 10.75
N GLN A 6 -4.12 -0.84 11.93
CA GLN A 6 -5.49 -1.32 12.07
C GLN A 6 -6.50 -0.40 11.36
N ARG A 7 -6.36 0.92 11.49
CA ARG A 7 -7.23 1.90 10.81
C ARG A 7 -7.03 1.96 9.29
N SER A 8 -5.94 1.40 8.78
CA SER A 8 -5.57 1.44 7.36
C SER A 8 -5.92 0.16 6.60
N VAL A 9 -6.53 -0.82 7.27
CA VAL A 9 -7.02 -2.07 6.69
C VAL A 9 -8.48 -2.29 7.08
N SER A 10 -9.21 -3.16 6.39
CA SER A 10 -10.56 -3.52 6.84
C SER A 10 -10.53 -4.32 8.14
N GLU A 11 -11.57 -4.20 8.96
CA GLU A 11 -11.67 -4.91 10.23
C GLU A 11 -11.62 -6.44 10.05
N GLU A 12 -12.25 -6.95 8.98
CA GLU A 12 -12.18 -8.36 8.60
C GLU A 12 -10.74 -8.79 8.30
N THR A 13 -10.00 -8.00 7.51
CA THR A 13 -8.60 -8.28 7.18
C THR A 13 -7.74 -8.27 8.43
N TRP A 14 -7.94 -7.28 9.31
CA TRP A 14 -7.22 -7.20 10.59
C TRP A 14 -7.46 -8.42 11.46
N ARG A 15 -8.73 -8.77 11.71
CA ARG A 15 -9.10 -9.94 12.53
C ARG A 15 -8.55 -11.24 11.94
N LEU A 16 -8.69 -11.42 10.62
CA LEU A 16 -8.18 -12.61 9.94
C LEU A 16 -6.66 -12.69 10.03
N ALA A 17 -5.94 -11.59 9.79
CA ALA A 17 -4.49 -11.54 9.90
C ALA A 17 -3.99 -11.85 11.32
N VAL A 18 -4.58 -11.20 12.34
CA VAL A 18 -4.21 -11.42 13.75
C VAL A 18 -4.46 -12.88 14.13
N SER A 19 -5.67 -13.40 13.86
CA SER A 19 -6.01 -14.80 14.14
C SER A 19 -5.08 -15.81 13.44
N SER A 20 -4.60 -15.47 12.24
CA SER A 20 -3.66 -16.31 11.48
C SER A 20 -2.23 -16.26 12.03
N LEU A 21 -1.84 -15.16 12.67
CA LEU A 21 -0.52 -14.98 13.27
C LEU A 21 -0.43 -15.52 14.70
N THR A 22 -1.52 -15.45 15.46
CA THR A 22 -1.57 -15.88 16.86
C THR A 22 -2.18 -17.27 17.05
N GLY A 23 -2.90 -17.78 16.04
CA GLY A 23 -3.50 -19.10 16.08
C GLY A 23 -2.50 -20.24 15.90
N PRO A 24 -2.91 -21.49 16.15
CA PRO A 24 -2.06 -22.66 15.96
C PRO A 24 -1.61 -22.78 14.50
N ARG A 25 -0.33 -23.13 14.31
CA ARG A 25 0.21 -23.37 12.96
C ARG A 25 -0.42 -24.64 12.38
N HIS A 26 -1.07 -24.49 11.23
CA HIS A 26 -1.62 -25.63 10.51
C HIS A 26 -0.60 -26.06 9.46
N TYR A 27 -0.01 -27.24 9.66
CA TYR A 27 0.91 -27.86 8.70
C TYR A 27 0.10 -28.78 7.79
N GLY A 28 0.08 -28.49 6.48
CA GLY A 28 -0.68 -29.24 5.49
C GLY A 28 -0.62 -28.58 4.10
N PRO A 29 -1.08 -29.25 3.04
CA PRO A 29 -1.12 -28.66 1.70
C PRO A 29 -2.04 -27.42 1.70
N PRO A 30 -1.64 -26.33 1.00
CA PRO A 30 -2.33 -25.06 1.10
C PRO A 30 -3.76 -25.14 0.56
N SER A 31 -4.74 -24.91 1.43
CA SER A 31 -6.15 -24.80 1.05
C SER A 31 -6.49 -23.37 0.55
N PRO A 32 -7.63 -23.18 -0.14
CA PRO A 32 -8.12 -21.84 -0.46
C PRO A 32 -8.33 -20.93 0.76
N LYS A 33 -8.63 -21.51 1.94
CA LYS A 33 -8.74 -20.77 3.20
C LYS A 33 -7.36 -20.26 3.65
N ASP A 34 -6.31 -21.07 3.45
CA ASP A 34 -4.94 -20.67 3.78
C ASP A 34 -4.45 -19.53 2.88
N ARG A 35 -4.85 -19.52 1.60
CA ARG A 35 -4.56 -18.40 0.70
C ARG A 35 -5.15 -17.08 1.21
N ARG A 36 -6.41 -17.07 1.67
CA ARG A 36 -7.04 -15.86 2.23
C ARG A 36 -6.37 -15.40 3.52
N ARG A 37 -6.04 -16.34 4.42
CA ARG A 37 -5.30 -16.07 5.65
C ARG A 37 -3.95 -15.41 5.36
N TRP A 38 -3.15 -16.02 4.48
CA TRP A 38 -1.84 -15.48 4.10
C TRP A 38 -1.94 -14.16 3.35
N HIS A 39 -2.97 -13.98 2.53
CA HIS A 39 -3.24 -12.70 1.89
C HIS A 39 -3.53 -11.60 2.93
N ALA A 40 -4.39 -11.86 3.92
CA ALA A 40 -4.67 -10.91 4.99
C ALA A 40 -3.41 -10.54 5.80
N VAL A 41 -2.59 -11.54 6.14
CA VAL A 41 -1.29 -11.31 6.78
C VAL A 41 -0.36 -10.46 5.91
N THR A 42 -0.33 -10.73 4.60
CA THR A 42 0.47 -9.94 3.65
C THR A 42 0.01 -8.49 3.61
N VAL A 43 -1.30 -8.24 3.52
CA VAL A 43 -1.88 -6.90 3.53
C VAL A 43 -1.46 -6.13 4.79
N VAL A 44 -1.60 -6.75 5.98
CA VAL A 44 -1.20 -6.11 7.25
C VAL A 44 0.31 -5.83 7.31
N ARG A 45 1.15 -6.78 6.88
CA ARG A 45 2.62 -6.60 6.88
C ARG A 45 3.06 -5.48 5.95
N GLN A 46 2.54 -5.44 4.73
CA GLN A 46 2.89 -4.39 3.77
C GLN A 46 2.36 -3.03 4.23
N THR A 47 1.16 -2.98 4.82
CA THR A 47 0.63 -1.75 5.42
C THR A 47 1.53 -1.26 6.57
N ALA A 48 1.97 -2.17 7.43
CA ALA A 48 2.91 -1.85 8.51
C ALA A 48 4.24 -1.32 7.96
N LYS A 49 4.79 -1.96 6.93
CA LYS A 49 6.02 -1.52 6.27
C LYS A 49 5.85 -0.12 5.67
N THR A 50 4.75 0.14 4.96
CA THR A 50 4.47 1.46 4.37
C THR A 50 4.30 2.55 5.42
N ILE A 51 3.55 2.30 6.49
CA ILE A 51 3.39 3.27 7.59
C ILE A 51 4.73 3.52 8.28
N ASN A 52 5.53 2.48 8.50
CA ASN A 52 6.85 2.64 9.08
C ASN A 52 7.76 3.48 8.17
N THR A 53 7.79 3.22 6.86
CA THR A 53 8.56 4.05 5.93
C THR A 53 8.09 5.50 5.95
N ALA A 54 6.78 5.74 6.00
CA ALA A 54 6.22 7.10 6.06
C ALA A 54 6.58 7.83 7.36
N LEU A 55 6.59 7.14 8.50
CA LEU A 55 6.99 7.72 9.79
C LEU A 55 8.49 8.07 9.84
N ASN A 56 9.32 7.37 9.07
CA ASN A 56 10.76 7.63 8.96
C ASN A 56 11.10 8.50 7.73
N CYS A 57 10.09 8.88 6.94
CA CYS A 57 10.23 9.89 5.92
C CYS A 57 10.15 11.22 6.67
N HIS A 58 11.25 11.94 6.74
CA HIS A 58 11.33 13.26 7.33
C HIS A 58 11.23 14.29 6.20
N PRO A 59 10.01 14.60 5.69
CA PRO A 59 9.85 15.62 4.66
C PRO A 59 10.33 16.97 5.19
N GLU A 60 11.06 17.71 4.36
CA GLU A 60 11.48 19.06 4.70
C GLU A 60 10.27 19.96 5.00
N PRO A 61 10.39 20.90 5.95
CA PRO A 61 9.33 21.87 6.20
C PRO A 61 9.04 22.69 4.95
N GLY A 62 7.75 22.85 4.62
CA GLY A 62 7.33 23.68 3.48
C GLY A 62 7.26 22.97 2.13
N LEU A 63 7.44 21.65 2.06
CA LEU A 63 7.18 20.89 0.84
C LEU A 63 5.76 21.13 0.31
N GLY A 64 5.66 21.26 -1.00
CA GLY A 64 4.38 21.36 -1.70
C GLY A 64 3.58 20.05 -1.61
N VAL A 65 2.28 20.16 -1.89
CA VAL A 65 1.36 19.00 -1.90
C VAL A 65 1.84 17.91 -2.87
N ASP A 66 2.38 18.29 -4.03
CA ASP A 66 2.87 17.35 -5.04
C ASP A 66 4.10 16.57 -4.58
N GLU A 67 5.02 17.23 -3.88
CA GLU A 67 6.22 16.62 -3.31
C GLU A 67 5.85 15.63 -2.21
N LEU A 68 4.90 16.00 -1.34
CA LEU A 68 4.37 15.09 -0.34
C LEU A 68 3.66 13.88 -0.98
N CYS A 69 2.95 14.08 -2.10
CA CYS A 69 2.30 12.99 -2.83
C CYS A 69 3.35 12.03 -3.41
N GLN A 70 4.46 12.56 -3.92
CA GLN A 70 5.59 11.76 -4.38
C GLN A 70 6.25 10.98 -3.23
N CYS A 71 6.46 11.62 -2.07
CA CYS A 71 6.94 10.94 -0.86
C CYS A 71 6.01 9.80 -0.44
N ALA A 72 4.70 10.01 -0.47
CA ALA A 72 3.72 8.98 -0.14
C ALA A 72 3.80 7.76 -1.08
N ALA A 73 3.96 7.99 -2.38
CA ALA A 73 4.15 6.92 -3.36
C ALA A 73 5.45 6.15 -3.11
N ASN A 74 6.55 6.85 -2.81
CA ASN A 74 7.86 6.27 -2.50
C ASN A 74 7.86 5.38 -1.24
N CYS A 75 6.91 5.60 -0.31
CA CYS A 75 6.76 4.78 0.89
C CYS A 75 6.24 3.35 0.61
N LEU A 76 5.74 3.07 -0.60
CA LEU A 76 5.21 1.75 -0.93
C LEU A 76 6.34 0.70 -0.99
N PRO A 77 6.03 -0.57 -0.69
CA PRO A 77 7.05 -1.53 -0.27
C PRO A 77 7.77 -2.25 -1.43
N THR A 78 7.22 -2.18 -2.65
CA THR A 78 7.77 -2.82 -3.85
C THR A 78 7.76 -1.84 -5.03
N ASN A 79 8.65 -2.06 -6.00
CA ASN A 79 8.73 -1.22 -7.21
C ASN A 79 7.38 -1.16 -7.94
N VAL A 80 6.75 -2.31 -8.16
CA VAL A 80 5.43 -2.40 -8.80
C VAL A 80 4.39 -1.52 -8.09
N LEU A 81 4.34 -1.56 -6.75
CA LEU A 81 3.37 -0.78 -5.99
C LEU A 81 3.66 0.72 -6.06
N ARG A 82 4.94 1.13 -6.05
CA ARG A 82 5.36 2.53 -6.23
C ARG A 82 4.97 3.04 -7.62
N SER A 83 5.37 2.35 -8.67
CA SER A 83 5.07 2.77 -10.04
C SER A 83 3.56 2.80 -10.31
N VAL A 84 2.79 1.84 -9.78
CA VAL A 84 1.32 1.88 -9.86
C VAL A 84 0.76 3.11 -9.13
N ALA A 85 1.31 3.45 -7.96
CA ALA A 85 0.87 4.62 -7.22
C ALA A 85 1.17 5.92 -7.98
N GLU A 86 2.38 6.05 -8.53
CA GLU A 86 2.84 7.24 -9.26
C GLU A 86 2.11 7.46 -10.58
N THR A 87 1.96 6.39 -11.37
CA THR A 87 1.49 6.47 -12.76
C THR A 87 -0.04 6.39 -12.86
N ILE A 88 -0.70 5.71 -11.92
CA ILE A 88 -2.15 5.43 -12.01
C ILE A 88 -2.93 6.02 -10.84
N VAL A 89 -2.51 5.77 -9.60
CA VAL A 89 -3.31 6.13 -8.42
C VAL A 89 -3.29 7.63 -8.16
N ARG A 90 -2.09 8.23 -8.04
CA ARG A 90 -1.89 9.65 -7.74
C ARG A 90 -2.55 10.55 -8.80
N PRO A 91 -2.36 10.32 -10.12
CA PRO A 91 -3.01 11.14 -11.14
C PRO A 91 -4.51 10.88 -11.25
N GLY A 92 -5.04 9.86 -10.56
CA GLY A 92 -6.47 9.58 -10.50
C GLY A 92 -7.06 9.05 -11.82
N LEU A 93 -6.24 8.39 -12.66
CA LEU A 93 -6.63 7.94 -13.99
C LEU A 93 -7.83 6.99 -13.97
N ARG A 94 -8.71 7.13 -14.97
CA ARG A 94 -9.94 6.33 -15.15
C ARG A 94 -10.11 5.91 -16.60
N GLY A 95 -11.04 5.00 -16.85
CA GLY A 95 -11.47 4.62 -18.20
C GLY A 95 -10.30 4.22 -19.11
N LEU A 96 -10.31 4.78 -20.32
CA LEU A 96 -9.32 4.50 -21.35
C LEU A 96 -7.89 4.88 -20.94
N ASP A 97 -7.71 6.06 -20.32
CA ASP A 97 -6.38 6.54 -19.89
C ASP A 97 -5.75 5.59 -18.89
N ARG A 98 -6.56 5.06 -17.95
CA ARG A 98 -6.09 4.04 -17.00
C ARG A 98 -5.65 2.77 -17.73
N SER A 99 -6.41 2.30 -18.72
CA SER A 99 -6.08 1.09 -19.47
C SER A 99 -4.79 1.26 -20.28
N VAL A 100 -4.61 2.40 -20.95
CA VAL A 100 -3.40 2.71 -21.71
C VAL A 100 -2.17 2.72 -20.80
N GLN A 101 -2.25 3.42 -19.67
CA GLN A 101 -1.13 3.49 -18.73
C GLN A 101 -0.85 2.15 -18.04
N MET A 102 -1.90 1.36 -17.76
CA MET A 102 -1.73 0.01 -17.25
C MET A 102 -0.96 -0.89 -18.22
N ALA A 103 -1.28 -0.84 -19.50
CA ALA A 103 -0.57 -1.60 -20.54
C ALA A 103 0.89 -1.14 -20.72
N ALA A 104 1.12 0.17 -20.71
CA ALA A 104 2.48 0.73 -20.77
C ALA A 104 3.32 0.29 -19.57
N LEU A 105 2.76 0.43 -18.36
CA LEU A 105 3.46 0.08 -17.12
C LEU A 105 3.72 -1.44 -17.00
N ALA A 106 2.77 -2.27 -17.46
CA ALA A 106 2.96 -3.72 -17.51
C ALA A 106 4.17 -4.10 -18.39
N ARG A 107 4.30 -3.45 -19.56
CA ARG A 107 5.44 -3.64 -20.46
C ARG A 107 6.75 -3.18 -19.84
N GLU A 108 6.77 -1.99 -19.25
CA GLU A 108 7.96 -1.42 -18.60
C GLU A 108 8.49 -2.32 -17.49
N LEU A 109 7.58 -2.86 -16.66
CA LEU A 109 7.94 -3.70 -15.52
C LEU A 109 8.11 -5.19 -15.88
N GLY A 110 7.90 -5.58 -17.15
CA GLY A 110 8.01 -6.98 -17.58
C GLY A 110 6.97 -7.91 -16.94
N VAL A 111 5.77 -7.41 -16.64
CA VAL A 111 4.68 -8.16 -16.01
C VAL A 111 3.41 -8.14 -16.85
N THR A 112 2.40 -8.93 -16.45
CA THR A 112 1.11 -8.92 -17.14
C THR A 112 0.26 -7.72 -16.74
N GLU A 113 -0.58 -7.24 -17.66
CA GLU A 113 -1.59 -6.21 -17.36
C GLU A 113 -2.52 -6.64 -16.22
N ARG A 114 -2.89 -7.93 -16.18
CA ARG A 114 -3.67 -8.51 -15.08
C ARG A 114 -2.98 -8.33 -13.73
N TYR A 115 -1.65 -8.52 -13.68
CA TYR A 115 -0.87 -8.33 -12.47
C TYR A 115 -0.89 -6.86 -12.01
N ILE A 116 -0.79 -5.91 -12.93
CA ILE A 116 -0.98 -4.48 -12.58
C ILE A 116 -2.40 -4.23 -12.08
N ALA A 117 -3.42 -4.72 -12.80
CA ALA A 117 -4.83 -4.52 -12.49
C ALA A 117 -5.18 -4.94 -11.06
N VAL A 118 -4.72 -6.11 -10.62
CA VAL A 118 -4.97 -6.62 -9.26
C VAL A 118 -4.23 -5.82 -8.18
N ASN A 119 -3.11 -5.18 -8.52
CA ASN A 119 -2.32 -4.39 -7.58
C ASN A 119 -2.81 -2.94 -7.43
N ILE A 120 -3.61 -2.40 -8.36
CA ILE A 120 -4.09 -1.00 -8.29
C ILE A 120 -4.87 -0.72 -7.00
N GLY A 121 -5.80 -1.60 -6.62
CA GLY A 121 -6.59 -1.41 -5.41
C GLY A 121 -5.71 -1.39 -4.16
N PHE A 122 -4.73 -2.29 -4.11
CA PHE A 122 -3.83 -2.39 -2.97
C PHE A 122 -2.82 -1.23 -2.90
N ALA A 123 -2.24 -0.83 -4.03
CA ALA A 123 -1.40 0.36 -4.13
C ALA A 123 -2.14 1.62 -3.67
N ARG A 124 -3.41 1.77 -4.05
CA ARG A 124 -4.26 2.89 -3.60
C ARG A 124 -4.42 2.91 -2.08
N GLN A 125 -4.69 1.76 -1.47
CA GLN A 125 -4.83 1.65 -0.02
C GLN A 125 -3.53 2.05 0.69
N LEU A 126 -2.39 1.51 0.25
CA LEU A 126 -1.08 1.81 0.85
C LEU A 126 -0.68 3.27 0.65
N TYR A 127 -0.94 3.83 -0.54
CA TYR A 127 -0.70 5.24 -0.84
C TYR A 127 -1.47 6.16 0.11
N LEU A 128 -2.77 5.90 0.30
CA LEU A 128 -3.60 6.68 1.22
C LEU A 128 -3.15 6.53 2.68
N ALA A 129 -2.66 5.36 3.08
CA ALA A 129 -2.10 5.16 4.42
C ALA A 129 -0.82 5.98 4.62
N ALA A 130 0.11 5.94 3.67
CA ALA A 130 1.33 6.76 3.71
C ALA A 130 1.02 8.25 3.70
N TRP A 131 0.12 8.68 2.81
CA TRP A 131 -0.30 10.07 2.67
C TRP A 131 -0.82 10.66 3.98
N ARG A 132 -1.71 9.95 4.68
CA ARG A 132 -2.27 10.40 5.97
C ARG A 132 -1.20 10.53 7.05
N VAL A 133 -0.21 9.64 7.06
CA VAL A 133 0.90 9.70 8.01
C VAL A 133 1.78 10.92 7.72
N LEU A 134 2.19 11.12 6.47
CA LEU A 134 3.00 12.26 6.07
C LEU A 134 2.30 13.59 6.33
N GLN A 135 1.02 13.70 6.00
CA GLN A 135 0.23 14.89 6.31
C GLN A 135 0.19 15.19 7.82
N HIS A 136 0.08 14.16 8.66
CA HIS A 136 0.09 14.34 10.11
C HIS A 136 1.45 14.83 10.60
N GLU A 137 2.55 14.22 10.13
CA GLU A 137 3.90 14.60 10.58
C GLU A 137 4.31 16.00 10.11
N VAL A 138 3.93 16.43 8.90
CA VAL A 138 4.20 17.79 8.40
C VAL A 138 3.44 18.86 9.20
N ASN A 139 2.22 18.54 9.65
CA ASN A 139 1.40 19.46 10.43
C ASN A 139 1.65 19.38 11.93
N ARG A 140 2.62 18.56 12.37
CA ARG A 140 2.94 18.41 13.78
C ARG A 140 3.74 19.63 14.24
N PRO A 141 3.29 20.38 15.26
CA PRO A 141 4.05 21.52 15.77
C PRO A 141 5.42 21.06 16.27
N ALA A 142 6.47 21.80 15.92
CA ALA A 142 7.79 21.60 16.51
C ALA A 142 7.69 21.84 18.03
N VAL A 143 8.07 20.83 18.81
CA VAL A 143 8.15 20.89 20.28
C VAL A 143 9.50 21.43 20.69
#